data_AF-A0A6J8ANV4-F1
#
_entry.id   AF-A0A6J8ANV4-F1
#
_cell.length_a   1.000
_cell.length_b   1.000
_cell.length_c   1.000
_cell.angle_alpha   90.00
_cell.angle_beta   90.00
_cell.angle_gamma   90.00
#
_symmetry.space_group_name_H-M   'P 1'
#
loop_
_entity.id
_entity.type
_entity.pdbx_description
1 polymer ?
#
loop_
_entity_poly.entity_id
_entity_poly.type
_entity_poly.pdbx_seq_one_letter_code
_entity_poly.pdbx_strand_id
1 'polypeptide(L)'
;MKQIEQINKQDMKRRRNDIIEINKLRGKENPHAISVQMDGMYNNPLYSAENETSKHNILALNIKNKLCSKHSSLGVDNDSGRLHEDCTDECSANIPMVKSIGDEYTWARECLLDLKEDAIEIEHLVTDADSSAYKAALDLHNEGINNVEPKTF
;
A
#
# COMPACT_ATOMS: atom_id res chain seq x y z
N MET A 1 8.40 -17.30 -5.71
CA MET A 1 8.52 -16.41 -4.54
C MET A 1 8.78 -14.96 -4.92
N LYS A 2 9.93 -14.59 -5.52
CA LYS A 2 10.26 -13.17 -5.77
C LYS A 2 9.46 -12.50 -6.90
N GLN A 3 8.97 -13.25 -7.89
CA GLN A 3 8.57 -12.63 -9.15
C GLN A 3 7.31 -11.74 -9.04
N ILE A 4 6.25 -12.14 -8.34
CA ILE A 4 5.02 -11.33 -8.26
C ILE A 4 5.19 -10.13 -7.33
N GLU A 5 5.80 -10.31 -6.16
CA GLU A 5 6.14 -9.17 -5.28
C GLU A 5 7.07 -8.20 -5.99
N GLN A 6 8.06 -8.71 -6.72
CA GLN A 6 8.96 -7.90 -7.53
C GLN A 6 8.24 -7.21 -8.70
N ILE A 7 7.30 -7.89 -9.38
CA ILE A 7 6.46 -7.28 -10.42
C ILE A 7 5.63 -6.16 -9.83
N ASN A 8 4.99 -6.35 -8.67
CA ASN A 8 4.18 -5.31 -8.05
C ASN A 8 5.04 -4.15 -7.57
N LYS A 9 6.19 -4.41 -6.94
CA LYS A 9 7.16 -3.35 -6.59
C LYS A 9 7.63 -2.59 -7.83
N GLN A 10 7.92 -3.29 -8.93
CA GLN A 10 8.31 -2.67 -10.20
C GLN A 10 7.18 -1.87 -10.83
N ASP A 11 5.93 -2.37 -10.80
CA ASP A 11 4.75 -1.68 -11.32
C ASP A 11 4.45 -0.41 -10.51
N MET A 12 4.47 -0.50 -9.17
CA MET A 12 4.31 0.66 -8.29
C MET A 12 5.42 1.69 -8.52
N LYS A 13 6.68 1.24 -8.60
CA LYS A 13 7.82 2.12 -8.90
C LYS A 13 7.67 2.80 -10.27
N ARG A 14 7.23 2.07 -11.28
CA ARG A 14 6.94 2.63 -12.62
C ARG A 14 5.86 3.71 -12.54
N ARG A 15 4.74 3.44 -11.88
CA ARG A 15 3.64 4.43 -11.72
C ARG A 15 4.11 5.69 -10.98
N ARG A 16 4.93 5.53 -9.94
CA ARG A 16 5.56 6.64 -9.22
C ARG A 16 6.44 7.48 -10.15
N ASN A 17 7.27 6.83 -10.97
CA ASN A 17 8.10 7.52 -11.97
C ASN A 17 7.26 8.25 -13.02
N ASP A 18 6.19 7.63 -13.52
CA ASP A 18 5.27 8.24 -14.49
C ASP A 18 4.66 9.54 -13.92
N ILE A 19 4.30 9.56 -12.63
CA ILE A 19 3.79 10.76 -11.96
C ILE A 19 4.87 11.83 -11.80
N ILE A 20 6.08 11.46 -11.40
CA ILE A 20 7.21 12.40 -11.31
C ILE A 20 7.46 13.05 -12.68
N GLU A 21 7.45 12.26 -13.77
CA GLU A 21 7.61 12.77 -15.13
C GLU A 21 6.48 13.73 -15.52
N ILE A 22 5.23 13.37 -15.25
CA ILE A 22 4.07 14.25 -15.48
C ILE A 22 4.23 15.57 -14.69
N ASN A 23 4.66 15.51 -13.43
CA ASN A 23 4.88 16.70 -12.61
C ASN A 23 6.01 17.57 -13.16
N LYS A 24 7.10 16.98 -13.67
CA LYS A 24 8.17 17.70 -14.39
C LYS A 24 7.64 18.40 -15.63
N LEU A 25 6.88 17.69 -16.47
CA LEU A 25 6.26 18.25 -17.68
C LEU A 25 5.28 19.39 -17.37
N ARG A 26 4.65 19.36 -16.20
CA ARG A 26 3.76 20.42 -15.70
C ARG A 26 4.52 21.60 -15.09
N GLY A 27 5.85 21.53 -14.95
CA GLY A 27 6.66 22.56 -14.33
C GLY A 27 6.48 22.71 -12.82
N LYS A 28 6.09 21.64 -12.11
CA LYS A 28 6.06 21.66 -10.63
C LYS A 28 7.46 21.94 -10.08
N GLU A 29 7.57 22.84 -9.11
CA GLU A 29 8.83 23.19 -8.44
C GLU A 29 9.47 21.96 -7.78
N ASN A 30 8.65 21.14 -7.12
CA ASN A 30 9.04 19.83 -6.60
C ASN A 30 8.24 18.72 -7.28
N PRO A 31 8.82 18.02 -8.29
CA PRO A 31 8.12 16.94 -8.98
C PRO A 31 7.90 15.67 -8.15
N HIS A 32 8.65 15.52 -7.05
CA HIS A 32 8.57 14.37 -6.16
C HIS A 32 7.48 14.54 -5.09
N ALA A 33 6.99 15.76 -4.89
CA ALA A 33 5.89 16.08 -3.98
C ALA A 33 4.52 15.71 -4.57
N ILE A 34 3.78 14.87 -3.84
CA ILE A 34 2.43 14.43 -4.20
C ILE A 34 1.47 14.40 -3.00
N SER A 35 0.21 14.73 -3.23
CA SER A 35 -0.88 14.48 -2.29
C SER A 35 -1.23 12.99 -2.24
N VAL A 36 -1.54 12.47 -1.07
CA VAL A 36 -1.92 11.07 -0.85
C VAL A 36 -3.19 11.04 -0.01
N GLN A 37 -4.19 10.33 -0.51
CA GLN A 37 -5.29 9.83 0.28
C GLN A 37 -4.98 8.37 0.63
N MET A 38 -4.99 8.06 1.91
CA MET A 38 -4.77 6.70 2.39
C MET A 38 -6.06 6.16 2.97
N ASP A 39 -6.55 5.09 2.35
CA ASP A 39 -7.78 4.43 2.78
C ASP A 39 -7.53 2.92 2.90
N GLY A 40 -7.58 2.42 4.13
CA GLY A 40 -7.63 1.00 4.43
C GLY A 40 -9.07 0.50 4.31
N MET A 41 -9.60 0.43 3.09
CA MET A 41 -11.01 0.07 2.91
C MET A 41 -11.31 -1.36 3.42
N TYR A 42 -12.33 -1.47 4.28
CA TYR A 42 -13.00 -2.74 4.58
C TYR A 42 -13.52 -3.36 3.28
N ASN A 43 -12.96 -4.51 2.90
CA ASN A 43 -13.34 -5.30 1.72
C ASN A 43 -13.06 -4.66 0.35
N ASN A 44 -12.07 -3.76 0.23
CA ASN A 44 -11.43 -3.56 -1.08
C ASN A 44 -10.20 -4.48 -1.19
N PRO A 45 -10.09 -5.34 -2.21
CA PRO A 45 -8.90 -6.15 -2.48
C PRO A 45 -7.55 -5.42 -2.60
N LEU A 46 -7.48 -4.11 -2.35
CA LEU A 46 -6.41 -3.26 -2.84
C LEU A 46 -5.67 -2.43 -1.79
N TYR A 47 -5.93 -2.50 -0.47
CA TYR A 47 -5.15 -1.83 0.61
C TYR A 47 -4.19 -0.73 0.10
N SER A 48 -4.75 0.33 -0.50
CA SER A 48 -4.03 1.18 -1.45
C SER A 48 -3.87 2.57 -0.89
N ALA A 49 -2.66 3.10 -1.00
CA ALA A 49 -2.46 4.53 -0.93
C ALA A 49 -2.77 5.10 -2.32
N GLU A 50 -3.81 5.92 -2.41
CA GLU A 50 -4.24 6.57 -3.63
C GLU A 50 -3.76 8.03 -3.63
N ASN A 51 -3.48 8.57 -4.81
CA ASN A 51 -3.15 9.98 -4.96
C ASN A 51 -4.44 10.78 -5.22
N GLU A 52 -4.60 11.94 -4.58
CA GLU A 52 -5.68 12.92 -4.82
C GLU A 52 -5.64 13.60 -6.21
N THR A 53 -4.94 13.03 -7.19
CA THR A 53 -5.10 13.46 -8.57
C THR A 53 -6.47 13.04 -9.10
N SER A 54 -7.05 13.80 -10.04
CA SER A 54 -8.30 13.48 -10.75
C SER A 54 -8.33 12.12 -11.49
N LYS A 55 -7.21 11.39 -11.48
CA LYS A 55 -7.04 10.06 -12.07
C LYS A 55 -7.04 8.93 -11.04
N HIS A 56 -7.08 9.22 -9.73
CA HIS A 56 -7.08 8.25 -8.63
C HIS A 56 -6.01 7.15 -8.82
N ASN A 57 -4.77 7.56 -9.04
CA ASN A 57 -3.69 6.61 -9.25
C ASN A 57 -3.34 5.89 -7.95
N ILE A 58 -3.32 4.55 -7.97
CA ILE A 58 -2.79 3.71 -6.89
C ILE A 58 -1.26 3.75 -6.92
N LEU A 59 -0.64 4.17 -5.83
CA LEU A 59 0.82 4.36 -5.73
C LEU A 59 1.51 3.43 -4.75
N ALA A 60 0.77 2.84 -3.84
CA ALA A 60 1.24 1.77 -2.99
C ALA A 60 0.09 0.79 -2.75
N LEU A 61 0.41 -0.47 -2.59
CA LEU A 61 -0.55 -1.55 -2.45
C LEU A 61 0.08 -2.67 -1.62
N ASN A 62 -0.61 -3.08 -0.55
CA ASN A 62 -0.25 -4.29 0.19
C ASN A 62 -1.09 -5.48 -0.28
N ILE A 63 -0.44 -6.58 -0.70
CA ILE A 63 -1.11 -7.81 -1.19
C ILE A 63 -0.73 -9.06 -0.40
N LYS A 64 -0.16 -8.91 0.80
CA LYS A 64 0.39 -10.04 1.55
C LYS A 64 -0.64 -11.16 1.75
N ASN A 65 -1.91 -10.82 1.94
CA ASN A 65 -3.03 -11.77 2.08
C ASN A 65 -3.44 -12.53 0.79
N LYS A 66 -2.76 -12.30 -0.33
CA LYS A 66 -3.06 -12.92 -1.64
C LYS A 66 -1.93 -13.76 -2.23
N LEU A 67 -0.76 -13.78 -1.58
CA LEU A 67 0.43 -14.44 -2.10
C LEU A 67 0.91 -15.56 -1.14
N CYS A 68 0.96 -16.83 -1.60
CA CYS A 68 1.75 -17.87 -0.89
C CYS A 68 3.18 -17.79 -1.45
N SER A 69 4.16 -17.70 -0.55
CA SER A 69 5.59 -17.73 -0.90
C SER A 69 5.98 -18.95 -1.75
N LYS A 70 5.23 -20.06 -1.62
CA LYS A 70 5.41 -21.32 -2.36
C LYS A 70 4.67 -21.38 -3.70
N HIS A 71 3.45 -20.84 -3.81
CA HIS A 71 2.55 -21.09 -4.95
C HIS A 71 2.10 -19.84 -5.74
N SER A 72 2.53 -18.64 -5.34
CA SER A 72 2.35 -17.37 -6.07
C SER A 72 0.91 -16.80 -6.15
N SER A 73 -0.14 -17.61 -6.05
CA SER A 73 -1.54 -17.14 -5.92
C SER A 73 -2.34 -18.07 -5.00
N LEU A 74 -3.42 -17.55 -4.39
CA LEU A 74 -4.50 -18.41 -3.89
C LEU A 74 -4.97 -19.30 -5.05
N GLY A 75 -5.02 -20.61 -4.85
CA GLY A 75 -5.59 -21.53 -5.83
C GLY A 75 -6.99 -21.05 -6.20
N VAL A 76 -7.28 -20.96 -7.50
CA VAL A 76 -8.57 -20.50 -8.05
C VAL A 76 -9.69 -21.53 -7.82
N ASP A 77 -9.40 -22.62 -7.09
CA ASP A 77 -10.34 -23.69 -6.86
C ASP A 77 -11.28 -23.33 -5.72
N ASN A 78 -12.46 -22.89 -6.15
CA ASN A 78 -13.65 -22.49 -5.39
C ASN A 78 -14.26 -23.61 -4.54
N ASP A 79 -13.46 -24.40 -3.84
CA ASP A 79 -13.97 -25.34 -2.85
C ASP A 79 -13.01 -25.46 -1.66
N SER A 80 -13.42 -24.84 -0.56
CA SER A 80 -13.03 -25.20 0.80
C SER A 80 -11.60 -24.90 1.26
N GLY A 81 -11.05 -23.70 1.01
CA GLY A 81 -9.96 -23.15 1.83
C GLY A 81 -8.77 -24.09 2.10
N ARG A 82 -8.51 -25.05 1.20
CA ARG A 82 -7.48 -26.05 1.41
C ARG A 82 -6.15 -25.37 1.19
N LEU A 83 -5.39 -25.32 2.28
CA LEU A 83 -3.96 -25.08 2.25
C LEU A 83 -3.36 -25.93 1.13
N HIS A 84 -2.50 -25.34 0.28
CA HIS A 84 -1.55 -26.17 -0.44
C HIS A 84 -0.84 -27.05 0.59
N GLU A 85 -0.68 -28.35 0.30
CA GLU A 85 -0.12 -29.35 1.23
C GLU A 85 1.24 -28.92 1.82
N ASP A 86 1.94 -28.03 1.11
CA ASP A 86 3.22 -27.45 1.53
C ASP A 86 3.13 -26.10 2.28
N CYS A 87 2.04 -25.33 2.23
CA CYS A 87 1.97 -24.01 2.91
C CYS A 87 1.58 -24.24 4.41
N THR A 88 2.42 -23.80 5.37
CA THR A 88 2.17 -23.89 6.82
C THR A 88 1.16 -22.85 7.31
N ASP A 89 0.78 -22.89 8.59
CA ASP A 89 -0.14 -21.93 9.26
C ASP A 89 0.34 -20.46 9.22
N GLU A 90 1.60 -20.20 8.87
CA GLU A 90 2.21 -18.87 8.75
C GLU A 90 2.26 -18.35 7.30
N CYS A 91 1.57 -19.02 6.37
CA CYS A 91 1.49 -18.59 4.99
C CYS A 91 0.79 -17.23 4.86
N SER A 92 1.47 -16.26 4.23
CA SER A 92 0.92 -14.92 3.98
C SER A 92 -0.39 -14.96 3.17
N ALA A 93 -0.55 -15.89 2.22
CA ALA A 93 -1.81 -16.09 1.48
C ALA A 93 -2.95 -16.71 2.30
N ASN A 94 -2.64 -17.30 3.45
CA ASN A 94 -3.62 -17.96 4.32
C ASN A 94 -3.86 -17.16 5.61
N ILE A 95 -3.38 -15.91 5.67
CA ILE A 95 -3.73 -15.00 6.76
C ILE A 95 -5.27 -14.89 6.75
N PRO A 96 -5.97 -15.28 7.83
CA PRO A 96 -7.41 -15.14 7.90
C PRO A 96 -7.80 -13.71 7.57
N MET A 97 -8.85 -13.54 6.78
CA MET A 97 -9.28 -12.22 6.33
C MET A 97 -9.44 -11.25 7.51
N VAL A 98 -9.88 -11.73 8.69
CA VAL A 98 -9.99 -10.94 9.93
C VAL A 98 -8.64 -10.47 10.48
N LYS A 99 -7.57 -11.28 10.38
CA LYS A 99 -6.19 -10.86 10.75
C LYS A 99 -5.62 -9.86 9.77
N SER A 100 -5.96 -10.03 8.49
CA SER A 100 -5.62 -9.11 7.41
C SER A 100 -6.31 -7.75 7.65
N ILE A 101 -7.62 -7.76 7.79
CA ILE A 101 -8.45 -6.58 8.04
C ILE A 101 -8.04 -5.85 9.35
N GLY A 102 -7.65 -6.59 10.39
CA GLY A 102 -7.25 -6.01 11.67
C GLY A 102 -5.84 -5.42 11.73
N ASP A 103 -5.02 -5.57 10.69
CA ASP A 103 -3.62 -5.11 10.65
C ASP A 103 -3.40 -3.93 9.70
N GLU A 104 -4.46 -3.16 9.47
CA GLU A 104 -4.45 -1.93 8.67
C GLU A 104 -3.30 -0.98 9.06
N TYR A 105 -2.99 -0.88 10.35
CA TYR A 105 -1.84 -0.12 10.86
C TYR A 105 -0.53 -0.52 10.17
N THR A 106 -0.17 -1.80 10.23
CA THR A 106 1.12 -2.30 9.71
C THR A 106 1.21 -2.05 8.21
N TRP A 107 0.11 -2.22 7.49
CA TRP A 107 0.13 -2.13 6.04
C TRP A 107 0.13 -0.71 5.51
N ALA A 108 -0.62 0.19 6.17
CA ALA A 108 -0.51 1.61 5.93
C ALA A 108 0.92 2.10 6.15
N ARG A 109 1.54 1.65 7.25
CA ARG A 109 2.93 1.98 7.57
C ARG A 109 3.91 1.49 6.49
N GLU A 110 3.79 0.23 6.06
CA GLU A 110 4.62 -0.33 4.98
C GLU A 110 4.46 0.44 3.67
N CYS A 111 3.23 0.80 3.29
CA CYS A 111 2.97 1.56 2.07
C CYS A 111 3.63 2.95 2.10
N LEU A 112 3.55 3.65 3.24
CA LEU A 112 4.18 4.97 3.41
C LEU A 112 5.72 4.87 3.38
N LEU A 113 6.29 3.81 3.95
CA LEU A 113 7.73 3.55 3.87
C LEU A 113 8.19 3.25 2.44
N ASP A 114 7.40 2.47 1.68
CA ASP A 114 7.69 2.17 0.28
C ASP A 114 7.68 3.45 -0.58
N LEU A 115 6.77 4.40 -0.31
CA LEU A 115 6.75 5.70 -1.00
C LEU A 115 8.04 6.48 -0.73
N LYS A 116 8.47 6.52 0.53
CA LYS A 116 9.72 7.17 0.94
C LYS A 116 10.94 6.51 0.30
N GLU A 117 10.98 5.18 0.24
CA GLU A 117 12.06 4.43 -0.42
C GLU A 117 12.19 4.81 -1.90
N ASP A 118 11.07 5.06 -2.58
CA ASP A 118 11.04 5.51 -3.97
C ASP A 118 11.17 7.04 -4.15
N ALA A 119 11.64 7.75 -3.11
CA ALA A 119 11.86 9.19 -3.11
C ALA A 119 10.60 9.99 -3.50
N ILE A 120 9.43 9.51 -3.10
CA ILE A 120 8.18 10.25 -3.16
C ILE A 120 8.02 11.03 -1.86
N GLU A 121 7.87 12.34 -2.00
CA GLU A 121 7.57 13.23 -0.88
C GLU A 121 6.06 13.42 -0.78
N ILE A 122 5.51 13.19 0.40
CA ILE A 122 4.08 13.40 0.65
C ILE A 122 3.91 14.87 1.03
N GLU A 123 3.18 15.65 0.23
CA GLU A 123 2.87 17.07 0.53
C GLU A 123 1.58 17.23 1.34
N HIS A 124 0.61 16.34 1.08
CA HIS A 124 -0.66 16.28 1.78
C HIS A 124 -1.01 14.82 2.03
N LEU A 125 -1.44 14.49 3.26
CA LEU A 125 -1.89 13.15 3.62
C LEU A 125 -3.27 13.24 4.26
N VAL A 126 -4.25 12.55 3.67
CA VAL A 126 -5.62 12.51 4.19
C VAL A 126 -6.04 11.06 4.40
N THR A 127 -6.72 10.77 5.51
CA THR A 127 -7.18 9.42 5.87
C THR A 127 -8.36 9.49 6.85
N ASP A 128 -9.13 8.42 7.00
CA ASP A 128 -10.28 8.41 7.92
C ASP A 128 -9.79 8.52 9.39
N ALA A 129 -10.45 9.36 10.19
CA ALA A 129 -10.06 9.70 11.56
C ALA A 129 -9.95 8.48 12.48
N ASP A 130 -10.89 7.54 12.34
CA ASP A 130 -10.99 6.36 13.20
C ASP A 130 -10.24 5.14 12.64
N SER A 131 -9.47 5.33 11.57
CA SER A 131 -8.70 4.25 10.94
C SER A 131 -7.40 3.94 11.69
N SER A 132 -6.97 2.68 11.61
CA SER A 132 -5.62 2.32 12.04
C SER A 132 -4.56 2.87 11.07
N ALA A 133 -4.96 3.22 9.84
CA ALA A 133 -4.14 3.92 8.87
C ALA A 133 -3.77 5.35 9.32
N TYR A 134 -4.71 6.08 9.95
CA TYR A 134 -4.43 7.38 10.60
C TYR A 134 -3.35 7.25 11.67
N LYS A 135 -3.47 6.24 12.54
CA LYS A 135 -2.48 5.97 13.60
C LYS A 135 -1.10 5.68 13.00
N ALA A 136 -1.02 4.85 11.96
CA ALA A 136 0.24 4.56 11.27
C ALA A 136 0.88 5.81 10.66
N ALA A 137 0.08 6.66 10.01
CA ALA A 137 0.54 7.92 9.47
C ALA A 137 1.04 8.89 10.55
N LEU A 138 0.31 8.99 11.66
CA LEU A 138 0.66 9.86 12.78
C LEU A 138 1.94 9.38 13.48
N ASP A 139 2.10 8.07 13.70
CA ASP A 139 3.31 7.51 14.29
C ASP A 139 4.53 7.76 13.39
N LEU A 140 4.40 7.57 12.07
CA LEU A 140 5.47 7.91 11.12
C LEU A 140 5.79 9.42 11.08
N HIS A 141 4.80 10.28 11.33
CA HIS A 141 5.04 11.71 11.50
C HIS A 141 5.84 12.00 12.78
N ASN A 142 5.41 11.43 13.91
CA ASN A 142 6.06 11.58 15.22
C ASN A 142 7.49 11.02 15.24
N GLU A 143 7.76 9.97 14.46
CA GLU A 143 9.10 9.40 14.26
C GLU A 143 10.00 10.27 13.34
N GLY A 144 9.46 11.33 12.73
CA GLY A 144 10.18 12.16 11.76
C GLY A 144 10.42 11.47 10.41
N ILE A 145 9.67 10.40 10.12
CA ILE A 145 9.76 9.71 8.84
C ILE A 145 8.97 10.48 7.77
N ASN A 146 7.75 10.92 8.10
CA ASN A 146 6.91 11.75 7.26
C ASN A 146 6.86 13.18 7.80
N ASN A 147 7.13 14.17 6.95
CA ASN A 147 7.12 15.58 7.37
C ASN A 147 5.71 16.19 7.47
N VAL A 148 4.69 15.40 7.10
CA VAL A 148 3.29 15.86 7.02
C VAL A 148 2.47 15.11 8.05
N GLU A 149 1.76 15.88 8.87
CA GLU A 149 0.76 15.37 9.80
C GLU A 149 -0.48 14.92 9.01
N PRO A 150 -1.02 13.71 9.25
CA PRO A 150 -2.21 13.24 8.57
C PRO A 150 -3.43 14.08 8.95
N LYS A 151 -4.25 14.41 7.95
CA LYS A 151 -5.53 15.07 8.11
C LYS A 151 -6.68 14.10 7.90
N THR A 152 -7.84 14.46 8.41
CA THR A 152 -9.08 13.72 8.22
C THR A 152 -9.93 14.39 7.15
N PHE A 153 -10.66 13.61 6.34
CA PHE A 153 -11.64 14.14 5.38
C PHE A 153 -13.02 14.29 6.01
#